data_AF-K6Z8T6-F1
#
_entry.id   AF-K6Z8T6-F1
#
_cell.length_a   1.000
_cell.length_b   1.000
_cell.length_c   1.000
_cell.angle_alpha   90.00
_cell.angle_beta   90.00
_cell.angle_gamma   90.00
#
_symmetry.space_group_name_H-M   'P 1'
#
loop_
_entity.id
_entity.type
_entity.pdbx_description
1 polymer ?
#
loop_
_entity_poly.entity_id
_entity_poly.type
_entity_poly.pdbx_seq_one_letter_code
_entity_poly.pdbx_strand_id
1 'polypeptide(L)' 'MVMPENVSLRFNVDNLFDKEVLSFAFVDSAFYRPLSPRNFQASLTVAF' A
#
# COMPACT_ATOMS: atom_id res chain seq x y z
N MET A 1 17.95 20.36 3.24
CA MET A 1 18.59 19.13 3.76
C MET A 1 18.79 18.20 2.58
N VAL A 2 20.04 17.87 2.22
CA VAL A 2 20.35 16.98 1.09
C VAL A 2 20.39 15.55 1.60
N MET A 3 19.69 14.62 0.94
CA MET A 3 19.73 13.20 1.30
C MET A 3 21.07 12.59 0.85
N PRO A 4 21.73 11.77 1.69
CA PRO A 4 22.94 11.04 1.27
C PRO A 4 22.67 10.13 0.08
N GLU A 5 23.63 9.97 -0.83
CA GLU A 5 23.46 9.19 -2.07
C GLU A 5 23.16 7.70 -1.83
N ASN A 6 23.59 7.16 -0.69
CA ASN A 6 23.34 5.78 -0.29
C ASN A 6 22.05 5.58 0.51
N VAL A 7 21.25 6.64 0.68
CA VAL A 7 19.99 6.63 1.43
C VAL A 7 18.83 6.95 0.49
N SER A 8 17.81 6.09 0.49
CA SER A 8 16.57 6.33 -0.25
C SER A 8 15.37 6.35 0.69
N LEU A 9 14.51 7.34 0.52
CA LEU A 9 13.21 7.42 1.21
C LEU A 9 12.09 7.29 0.18
N ARG A 10 11.16 6.36 0.41
CA ARG A 10 9.98 6.15 -0.43
C ARG A 10 8.72 6.25 0.39
N PHE A 11 7.74 6.97 -0.16
CA PHE A 11 6.39 7.03 0.37
C PHE A 11 5.43 6.40 -0.64
N ASN A 12 4.57 5.50 -0.16
CA ASN A 12 3.51 4.90 -0.96
C ASN A 12 2.16 5.22 -0.30
N VAL A 13 1.16 5.50 -1.13
CA VAL A 13 -0.24 5.62 -0.73
C VAL A 13 -1.02 4.61 -1.54
N ASP A 14 -1.57 3.60 -0.87
CA ASP A 14 -2.47 2.65 -1.53
C ASP A 14 -3.93 3.07 -1.31
N ASN A 15 -4.76 2.75 -2.29
CA ASN A 15 -6.18 3.13 -2.32
C ASN A 15 -6.37 4.65 -2.05
N LEU A 16 -5.71 5.49 -2.85
CA LEU A 16 -5.66 6.95 -2.69
C LEU A 16 -7.03 7.63 -2.52
N PHE A 17 -8.08 7.06 -3.11
CA PHE A 17 -9.44 7.58 -3.05
C PHE A 17 -10.34 6.87 -2.05
N ASP A 18 -9.80 5.95 -1.25
CA ASP A 18 -10.52 5.12 -0.26
C ASP A 18 -11.78 4.47 -0.84
N LYS A 19 -11.60 3.79 -1.98
CA LYS A 19 -12.70 3.10 -2.65
C LYS A 19 -13.06 1.83 -1.89
N GLU A 20 -14.35 1.65 -1.68
CA GLU A 20 -14.93 0.41 -1.16
C GLU A 20 -15.29 -0.51 -2.32
N VAL A 21 -14.40 -1.46 -2.60
CA VAL A 21 -14.61 -2.48 -3.65
C VAL A 21 -14.16 -3.84 -3.13
N LEU A 22 -14.63 -4.92 -3.76
CA LEU A 22 -14.18 -6.27 -3.43
C LEU A 22 -12.81 -6.53 -4.05
N SER A 23 -11.88 -7.04 -3.23
CA SER A 23 -10.58 -7.54 -3.70
C SER A 23 -10.69 -8.98 -4.20
N PHE A 24 -11.56 -9.78 -3.58
CA PHE A 24 -11.77 -11.17 -3.95
C PHE A 24 -13.17 -11.64 -3.50
N ALA A 25 -13.79 -12.52 -4.28
CA ALA A 25 -15.05 -13.20 -3.93
C ALA A 25 -14.92 -14.70 -4.23
N PHE A 26 -15.47 -15.53 -3.35
CA PHE A 26 -15.51 -16.98 -3.55
C PHE A 26 -16.76 -17.35 -4.34
N VAL A 27 -16.59 -18.07 -5.44
CA VAL A 27 -17.70 -18.54 -6.30
C VAL A 27 -18.66 -19.40 -5.46
N ASP A 28 -19.96 -19.20 -5.68
CA ASP A 28 -21.05 -19.89 -4.97
C ASP A 28 -21.00 -19.80 -3.44
N SER A 29 -20.49 -18.69 -2.91
CA SER A 29 -20.46 -18.45 -1.46
C SER A 29 -20.88 -17.02 -1.09
N ALA A 30 -21.28 -16.85 0.17
CA ALA A 30 -21.53 -15.52 0.76
C ALA A 30 -20.25 -14.84 1.31
N PHE A 31 -19.10 -15.49 1.23
CA PHE A 31 -17.84 -14.95 1.73
C PHE A 31 -17.14 -14.11 0.66
N TYR A 32 -16.65 -12.96 1.07
CA TYR A 32 -15.88 -12.04 0.23
C TYR A 32 -14.81 -11.35 1.05
N ARG A 33 -13.76 -10.87 0.36
CA ARG A 33 -12.70 -10.06 0.95
C ARG A 33 -12.72 -8.66 0.33
N PRO A 34 -12.98 -7.60 1.12
CA PRO A 34 -12.89 -6.23 0.61
C PRO A 34 -11.44 -5.86 0.27
N LEU A 35 -11.27 -4.85 -0.60
CA LEU A 35 -10.00 -4.17 -0.78
C LEU A 35 -9.55 -3.55 0.56
N SER A 36 -8.24 -3.53 0.80
CA SER A 36 -7.69 -2.85 1.96
C SER A 36 -8.13 -1.37 1.97
N PRO A 37 -8.49 -0.79 3.13
CA PRO A 37 -8.71 0.64 3.26
C PRO A 37 -7.48 1.45 2.82
N ARG A 38 -7.64 2.76 2.60
CA ARG A 38 -6.51 3.65 2.33
C ARG A 38 -5.39 3.45 3.34
N ASN A 39 -4.19 3.23 2.84
CA ASN A 39 -3.02 3.05 3.68
C ASN A 39 -1.87 3.93 3.22
N PHE A 40 -0.97 4.22 4.15
CA PHE A 40 0.26 4.97 3.90
C PHE A 40 1.44 4.15 4.39
N GLN A 41 2.49 4.11 3.58
CA GLN A 41 3.71 3.38 3.89
C GLN A 41 4.91 4.29 3.63
N ALA A 42 5.87 4.25 4.55
CA ALA A 42 7.17 4.89 4.41
C ALA A 42 8.25 3.82 4.48
N SER A 43 9.23 3.88 3.58
CA SER A 43 10.36 2.97 3.55
C SER A 43 11.65 3.76 3.47
N LEU A 44 12.59 3.40 4.35
CA LEU A 44 13.98 3.87 4.35
C LEU A 44 14.87 2.72 3.87
N THR A 45 15.70 2.99 2.87
CA THR A 45 16.69 2.04 2.36
C THR A 45 18.07 2.64 2.49
N VAL A 46 19.02 1.84 3.00
CA VAL A 46 20.43 2.19 3.09
C VAL A 46 21.22 1.16 2.29
N ALA A 47 22.00 1.62 1.31
CA ALA A 47 22.94 0.81 0.57
C ALA A 47 24.32 0.87 1.25
N PHE A 48 24.94 -0.30 1.43
CA PHE A 48 26.25 -0.48 2.06
C PHE A 48 27.26 -0.96 1.03
#